data_AF-A0A6J1QXE5-F1
#
_entry.id   AF-A0A6J1QXE5-F1
#
_cell.length_a   1.000
_cell.length_b   1.000
_cell.length_c   1.000
_cell.angle_alpha   90.00
_cell.angle_beta   90.00
_cell.angle_gamma   90.00
#
_symmetry.space_group_name_H-M   'P 1'
#
loop_
_entity.id
_entity.type
_entity.pdbx_description
1 polymer ?
#
loop_
_entity_poly.entity_id
_entity_poly.type
_entity_poly.pdbx_seq_one_letter_code
_entity_poly.pdbx_strand_id
1 'polypeptide(L)'
;MTGLLFVILVVTHAVAGSRLSAPNEKQVRRLIRDWAPLVWLAPGERFLPLGVTEFLDNVQSDQYYLRTRIDVESLLKNRSSFLYGRKPAGTVPVYALVKKCVSKDARLRSARDTAQPMLNVKLKLKLKEVRNVFAPLQDLGRPRLLAQRQIASTTNLRAQVRQVATVPRLEKVREENGCQKVHFHVTYWMFYPFSEGKTICVLDLGFFGSWPIPTVGGVCIGTLKEYGSHIGDWEHMSLYFKDNEYPLAMYVSAHDAGAFYRYDPRNGNFVYESQETRKGLFQKPIFPEKVYTAGGSHPILFSARGSHGLWTAPGKHKFVRVPRLYDESGFGTAWPTWKRLELLFEEDNEPLPGWMTFKGKWGNPSSNCHPLAKLGFNICEFVDGPTGIPMKKFNFRC
;
A
#
# COMPACT_ATOMS: atom_id res chain seq x y z
N MET A 1 -1.22 25.20 -58.62
CA MET A 1 -1.42 24.25 -57.51
C MET A 1 -0.78 24.85 -56.26
N THR A 2 -1.52 25.61 -55.47
CA THR A 2 -1.07 26.19 -54.21
C THR A 2 -1.40 25.20 -53.08
N GLY A 3 -0.38 24.50 -52.59
CA GLY A 3 -0.50 23.53 -51.51
C GLY A 3 -0.63 24.23 -50.16
N LEU A 4 -1.78 24.04 -49.50
CA LEU A 4 -2.05 24.51 -48.15
C LEU A 4 -1.37 23.56 -47.15
N LEU A 5 -0.35 24.04 -46.41
CA LEU A 5 0.25 23.29 -45.31
C LEU A 5 -0.72 23.29 -44.11
N PHE A 6 -1.33 22.15 -43.81
CA PHE A 6 -2.05 21.91 -42.56
C PHE A 6 -1.03 21.55 -41.47
N VAL A 7 -0.69 22.50 -40.61
CA VAL A 7 0.04 22.22 -39.36
C VAL A 7 -0.98 21.74 -38.33
N ILE A 8 -1.03 20.43 -38.10
CA ILE A 8 -1.79 19.86 -36.99
C ILE A 8 -1.01 20.13 -35.71
N LEU A 9 -1.47 21.10 -34.93
CA LEU A 9 -0.95 21.41 -33.61
C LEU A 9 -1.46 20.34 -32.63
N VAL A 10 -0.68 19.28 -32.43
CA VAL A 10 -0.96 18.27 -31.40
C VAL A 10 -0.66 18.90 -30.03
N VAL A 11 -1.69 19.45 -29.38
CA VAL A 11 -1.61 19.86 -27.98
C VAL A 11 -1.58 18.59 -27.13
N THR A 12 -0.39 18.20 -26.68
CA THR A 12 -0.24 17.22 -25.62
C THR A 12 -0.67 17.88 -24.31
N HIS A 13 -1.89 17.61 -23.84
CA HIS A 13 -2.29 17.95 -22.49
C HIS A 13 -1.52 17.05 -21.51
N ALA A 14 -0.41 17.57 -20.97
CA ALA A 14 0.18 17.04 -19.75
C ALA A 14 -0.81 17.24 -18.60
N VAL A 15 -1.50 16.17 -18.19
CA VAL A 15 -2.24 16.17 -16.93
C VAL A 15 -1.21 16.30 -15.83
N ALA A 16 -1.08 17.48 -15.24
CA ALA A 16 -0.21 17.70 -14.10
C ALA A 16 -0.73 16.86 -12.92
N GLY A 17 -0.10 15.71 -12.68
CA GLY A 17 -0.25 14.97 -11.43
C GLY A 17 0.01 15.93 -10.26
N SER A 18 -0.92 15.99 -9.32
CA SER A 18 -0.82 16.90 -8.18
C SER A 18 0.24 16.40 -7.21
N ARG A 19 1.42 17.04 -7.23
CA ARG A 19 2.46 16.85 -6.21
C ARG A 19 1.86 17.18 -4.82
N LEU A 20 2.29 16.44 -3.79
CA LEU A 20 1.89 16.75 -2.41
C LEU A 20 2.43 18.14 -2.06
N SER A 21 1.66 18.92 -1.28
CA SER A 21 2.26 20.05 -0.58
C SER A 21 3.34 19.52 0.38
N ALA A 22 4.43 20.27 0.57
CA ALA A 22 5.52 19.84 1.46
C ALA A 22 5.05 19.45 2.89
N PRO A 23 4.04 20.12 3.50
CA PRO A 23 3.46 19.68 4.77
C PRO A 23 2.77 18.31 4.70
N ASN A 24 1.97 18.06 3.67
CA ASN A 24 1.29 16.77 3.49
C ASN A 24 2.29 15.65 3.25
N GLU A 25 3.36 15.91 2.50
CA GLU A 25 4.42 14.92 2.27
C GLU A 25 5.11 14.55 3.57
N LYS A 26 5.46 15.53 4.41
CA LYS A 26 6.05 15.29 5.74
C LYS A 26 5.11 14.46 6.63
N GLN A 27 3.81 14.76 6.61
CA GLN A 27 2.82 14.01 7.37
C GLN A 27 2.69 12.56 6.87
N VAL A 28 2.61 12.34 5.56
CA VAL A 28 2.54 11.00 4.96
C VAL A 28 3.79 10.18 5.30
N ARG A 29 4.99 10.77 5.16
CA ARG A 29 6.25 10.11 5.52
C ARG A 29 6.30 9.71 7.00
N ARG A 30 5.84 10.59 7.89
CA ARG A 30 5.70 10.29 9.33
C ARG A 30 4.76 9.11 9.54
N LEU A 31 3.54 9.16 8.99
CA LEU A 31 2.55 8.10 9.16
C LEU A 31 3.04 6.74 8.65
N ILE A 32 3.71 6.71 7.50
CA ILE A 32 4.29 5.47 6.97
C ILE A 32 5.33 4.89 7.92
N ARG A 33 6.23 5.73 8.46
CA ARG A 33 7.25 5.23 9.39
C ARG A 33 6.65 4.76 10.71
N ASP A 34 5.72 5.54 11.27
CA ASP A 34 5.12 5.30 12.58
C ASP A 34 4.19 4.07 12.57
N TRP A 35 3.66 3.70 11.40
CA TRP A 35 2.79 2.53 11.21
C TRP A 35 3.45 1.37 10.47
N ALA A 36 4.74 1.45 10.15
CA ALA A 36 5.45 0.34 9.50
C ALA A 36 5.43 -0.90 10.42
N PRO A 37 5.23 -2.10 9.89
CA PRO A 37 5.03 -3.29 10.70
C PRO A 37 6.29 -3.70 11.47
N LEU A 38 6.10 -4.34 12.63
CA LEU A 38 7.14 -5.15 13.26
C LEU A 38 6.98 -6.58 12.74
N VAL A 39 7.97 -7.09 12.01
CA VAL A 39 7.95 -8.47 11.52
C VAL A 39 8.85 -9.33 12.39
N TRP A 40 8.36 -10.46 12.89
CA TRP A 40 9.18 -11.50 13.51
C TRP A 40 9.48 -12.57 12.48
N LEU A 41 10.76 -12.80 12.22
CA LEU A 41 11.21 -13.99 11.49
C LEU A 41 11.11 -15.19 12.41
N ALA A 42 10.68 -16.34 11.88
CA ALA A 42 10.52 -17.55 12.67
C ALA A 42 11.82 -17.96 13.41
N PRO A 43 11.71 -18.60 14.58
CA PRO A 43 12.86 -19.16 15.27
C PRO A 43 13.63 -20.14 14.39
N GLY A 44 14.96 -19.94 14.28
CA GLY A 44 15.83 -20.77 13.45
C GLY A 44 15.72 -20.51 11.94
N GLU A 45 15.09 -19.42 11.51
CA GLU A 45 15.11 -19.01 10.10
C GLU A 45 16.55 -18.88 9.58
N ARG A 46 16.83 -19.51 8.44
CA ARG A 46 18.16 -19.55 7.82
C ARG A 46 18.27 -18.59 6.64
N PHE A 47 17.19 -18.43 5.90
CA PHE A 47 17.10 -17.60 4.70
C PHE A 47 16.50 -16.25 5.09
N LEU A 48 17.38 -15.35 5.49
CA LEU A 48 17.00 -14.02 5.96
C LEU A 48 16.67 -13.10 4.78
N PRO A 49 16.00 -11.96 5.00
CA PRO A 49 15.72 -11.01 3.92
C PRO A 49 17.00 -10.31 3.43
N LEU A 50 16.90 -9.67 2.26
CA LEU A 50 18.01 -8.94 1.63
C LEU A 50 17.49 -7.70 0.90
N GLY A 51 18.37 -6.71 0.70
CA GLY A 51 18.07 -5.60 -0.19
C GLY A 51 18.01 -6.06 -1.65
N VAL A 52 17.09 -5.50 -2.43
CA VAL A 52 16.93 -5.77 -3.85
C VAL A 52 18.19 -5.43 -4.64
N THR A 53 18.86 -4.33 -4.33
CA THR A 53 20.09 -3.94 -5.04
C THR A 53 21.19 -4.99 -4.88
N GLU A 54 21.45 -5.44 -3.65
CA GLU A 54 22.42 -6.51 -3.36
C GLU A 54 22.02 -7.84 -4.02
N PHE A 55 20.73 -8.16 -4.07
CA PHE A 55 20.24 -9.32 -4.83
C PHE A 55 20.54 -9.18 -6.33
N LEU A 56 20.26 -8.01 -6.92
CA LEU A 56 20.43 -7.75 -8.34
C LEU A 56 21.89 -7.83 -8.81
N ASP A 57 22.85 -7.54 -7.94
CA ASP A 57 24.28 -7.72 -8.23
C ASP A 57 24.63 -9.20 -8.53
N ASN A 58 23.88 -10.14 -7.94
CA ASN A 58 24.12 -11.58 -8.03
C ASN A 58 23.30 -12.31 -9.11
N VAL A 59 22.45 -11.58 -9.84
CA VAL A 59 21.59 -12.14 -10.89
C VAL A 59 21.79 -11.44 -12.23
N GLN A 60 21.31 -12.08 -13.29
CA GLN A 60 21.26 -11.55 -14.64
C GLN A 60 19.85 -11.69 -15.21
N SER A 61 19.38 -10.65 -15.89
CA SER A 61 18.06 -10.66 -16.54
C SER A 61 18.16 -11.27 -17.93
N ASP A 62 17.25 -12.21 -18.26
CA ASP A 62 17.05 -12.73 -19.62
C ASP A 62 15.70 -12.27 -20.22
N GLN A 63 15.21 -11.10 -19.79
CA GLN A 63 13.88 -10.51 -20.04
C GLN A 63 12.72 -11.18 -19.28
N TYR A 64 12.77 -12.49 -19.08
CA TYR A 64 11.69 -13.25 -18.44
C TYR A 64 12.00 -13.67 -17.00
N TYR A 65 13.28 -13.89 -16.69
CA TYR A 65 13.79 -14.39 -15.42
C TYR A 65 14.97 -13.54 -14.93
N LEU A 66 15.10 -13.44 -13.61
CA LEU A 66 16.31 -12.92 -12.96
C LEU A 66 17.15 -14.10 -12.45
N ARG A 67 17.94 -14.68 -13.36
CA ARG A 67 18.71 -15.90 -13.09
C ARG A 67 19.92 -15.62 -12.23
N THR A 68 20.20 -16.50 -11.28
CA THR A 68 21.47 -16.48 -10.55
C THR A 68 22.67 -16.63 -11.49
N ARG A 69 23.72 -15.85 -11.25
CA ARG A 69 24.98 -15.96 -11.99
C ARG A 69 25.75 -17.26 -11.69
N ILE A 70 25.51 -17.81 -10.50
CA ILE A 70 26.08 -19.06 -10.00
C ILE A 70 24.94 -20.07 -9.86
N ASP A 71 25.24 -21.35 -10.08
CA ASP A 71 24.31 -22.45 -9.86
C ASP A 71 23.70 -22.43 -8.43
N VAL A 72 22.40 -22.73 -8.34
CA VAL A 72 21.61 -22.62 -7.10
C VAL A 72 22.11 -23.61 -6.05
N GLU A 73 22.43 -24.85 -6.43
CA GLU A 73 22.92 -25.85 -5.47
C GLU A 73 24.26 -25.44 -4.88
N SER A 74 25.13 -24.85 -5.70
CA SER A 74 26.42 -24.30 -5.27
C SER A 74 26.24 -23.13 -4.28
N LEU A 75 25.28 -22.25 -4.55
CA LEU A 75 24.91 -21.16 -3.63
C LEU A 75 24.33 -21.68 -2.31
N LEU A 76 23.51 -22.74 -2.34
CA LEU A 76 22.92 -23.34 -1.14
C LEU A 76 23.96 -24.06 -0.28
N LYS A 77 24.99 -24.67 -0.88
CA LYS A 77 26.13 -25.26 -0.15
C LYS A 77 26.98 -24.20 0.57
N ASN A 78 27.07 -23.00 0.01
CA ASN A 78 27.80 -21.89 0.61
C ASN A 78 26.91 -21.02 1.51
N ARG A 79 27.01 -21.19 2.83
CA ARG A 79 26.23 -20.41 3.82
C ARG A 79 26.50 -18.90 3.82
N SER A 80 27.58 -18.46 3.18
CA SER A 80 27.90 -17.04 3.01
C SER A 80 27.34 -16.44 1.72
N SER A 81 26.62 -17.23 0.91
CA SER A 81 26.00 -16.75 -0.32
C SER A 81 24.85 -15.78 -0.02
N PHE A 82 24.50 -14.96 -1.02
CA PHE A 82 23.40 -13.99 -0.91
C PHE A 82 22.04 -14.65 -0.64
N LEU A 83 21.87 -15.96 -0.92
CA LEU A 83 20.62 -16.69 -0.65
C LEU A 83 20.24 -16.70 0.83
N TYR A 84 21.23 -16.66 1.73
CA TYR A 84 21.03 -16.67 3.18
C TYR A 84 20.71 -15.29 3.77
N GLY A 85 20.73 -14.23 2.94
CA GLY A 85 20.34 -12.88 3.33
C GLY A 85 21.18 -12.25 4.44
N ARG A 86 20.59 -11.27 5.14
CA ARG A 86 21.24 -10.55 6.25
C ARG A 86 20.30 -10.43 7.44
N LYS A 87 20.88 -10.38 8.66
CA LYS A 87 20.12 -10.01 9.86
C LYS A 87 19.48 -8.65 9.61
N PRO A 88 18.16 -8.47 9.77
CA PRO A 88 17.46 -7.37 9.11
C PRO A 88 17.41 -6.05 9.87
N ALA A 89 17.54 -6.06 11.19
CA ALA A 89 17.33 -4.89 12.03
C ALA A 89 18.33 -3.75 11.70
N GLY A 90 17.87 -2.72 10.99
CA GLY A 90 18.64 -1.52 10.62
C GLY A 90 19.53 -1.66 9.39
N THR A 91 19.58 -2.84 8.77
CA THR A 91 20.53 -3.20 7.69
C THR A 91 19.81 -3.51 6.38
N VAL A 92 18.68 -4.20 6.44
CA VAL A 92 17.90 -4.63 5.27
C VAL A 92 16.72 -3.68 5.05
N PRO A 93 16.59 -3.09 3.84
CA PRO A 93 15.51 -2.17 3.55
C PRO A 93 14.15 -2.89 3.40
N VAL A 94 13.09 -2.21 3.80
CA VAL A 94 11.71 -2.52 3.41
C VAL A 94 11.22 -1.42 2.45
N TYR A 95 10.59 -1.83 1.35
CA TYR A 95 10.17 -0.92 0.30
C TYR A 95 8.71 -0.53 0.51
N ALA A 96 8.47 0.72 0.91
CA ALA A 96 7.15 1.26 1.14
C ALA A 96 6.66 1.97 -0.13
N LEU A 97 5.87 1.27 -0.93
CA LEU A 97 5.21 1.81 -2.12
C LEU A 97 3.95 2.59 -1.72
N VAL A 98 3.96 3.89 -1.97
CA VAL A 98 2.90 4.83 -1.60
C VAL A 98 2.09 5.20 -2.84
N LYS A 99 0.78 5.01 -2.76
CA LYS A 99 -0.16 5.48 -3.78
C LYS A 99 -1.15 6.46 -3.16
N LYS A 100 -1.21 7.66 -3.72
CA LYS A 100 -2.13 8.70 -3.26
C LYS A 100 -3.53 8.45 -3.80
N CYS A 101 -4.53 8.71 -2.98
CA CYS A 101 -5.92 8.71 -3.42
C CYS A 101 -6.37 10.16 -3.64
N VAL A 102 -6.64 10.49 -4.90
CA VAL A 102 -7.14 11.83 -5.26
C VAL A 102 -8.64 11.89 -4.97
N SER A 103 -9.05 12.77 -4.04
CA SER A 103 -10.46 13.08 -3.79
C SER A 103 -11.16 13.50 -5.09
N LYS A 104 -12.39 13.03 -5.32
CA LYS A 104 -13.22 13.45 -6.47
C LYS A 104 -13.38 14.97 -6.54
N ASP A 105 -13.39 15.66 -5.40
CA ASP A 105 -13.46 17.12 -5.32
C ASP A 105 -12.21 17.81 -5.86
N ALA A 106 -11.02 17.22 -5.70
CA ALA A 106 -9.78 17.77 -6.22
C ALA A 106 -9.69 17.64 -7.75
N ARG A 107 -10.24 16.55 -8.32
CA ARG A 107 -10.35 16.40 -9.79
C ARG A 107 -11.33 17.40 -10.39
N LEU A 108 -12.47 17.65 -9.72
CA LEU A 108 -13.45 18.66 -10.13
C LEU A 108 -12.90 20.10 -10.01
N ARG A 109 -12.08 20.39 -9.00
CA ARG A 109 -11.39 21.70 -8.88
C ARG A 109 -10.31 21.87 -9.94
N SER A 110 -9.46 20.87 -10.17
CA SER A 110 -8.46 20.88 -11.24
C SER A 110 -9.09 21.02 -12.64
N ALA A 111 -10.25 20.38 -12.88
CA ALA A 111 -11.02 20.52 -14.11
C ALA A 111 -11.69 21.91 -14.25
N ARG A 112 -12.06 22.56 -13.15
CA ARG A 112 -12.58 23.94 -13.14
C ARG A 112 -11.48 24.98 -13.35
N ASP A 113 -10.30 24.76 -12.78
CA ASP A 113 -9.15 25.66 -12.91
C ASP A 113 -8.53 25.59 -14.32
N THR A 114 -8.60 24.43 -14.99
CA THR A 114 -8.25 24.30 -16.42
C THR A 114 -9.33 24.82 -17.37
N ALA A 115 -10.59 24.94 -16.92
CA ALA A 115 -11.68 25.53 -17.68
C ALA A 115 -11.79 27.07 -17.57
N GLN A 116 -10.92 27.73 -16.79
CA GLN A 116 -10.89 29.19 -16.67
C GLN A 116 -9.62 29.77 -17.28
N PRO A 117 -9.60 29.92 -18.62
CA PRO A 117 -9.27 31.24 -19.16
C PRO A 117 -10.19 31.69 -20.31
N MET A 118 -11.45 31.25 -20.39
CA MET A 118 -12.33 31.60 -21.53
C MET A 118 -13.76 32.07 -21.18
N LEU A 119 -14.08 32.36 -19.91
CA LEU A 119 -15.42 32.87 -19.55
C LEU A 119 -15.46 34.28 -18.93
N ASN A 120 -14.30 34.92 -18.69
CA ASN A 120 -14.25 36.29 -18.15
C ASN A 120 -13.95 37.38 -19.20
N VAL A 121 -13.74 37.03 -20.47
CA VAL A 121 -13.60 38.01 -21.56
C VAL A 121 -14.94 38.32 -22.25
N LYS A 122 -15.89 37.38 -22.24
CA LYS A 122 -17.18 37.56 -22.95
C LYS A 122 -18.25 38.35 -22.18
N LEU A 123 -18.13 38.51 -20.86
CA LEU A 123 -19.10 39.29 -20.07
C LEU A 123 -18.71 40.76 -19.86
N LYS A 124 -17.48 41.17 -20.21
CA LYS A 124 -17.04 42.58 -20.18
C LYS A 124 -17.25 43.33 -21.50
N LEU A 125 -17.67 42.65 -22.56
CA LEU A 125 -17.92 43.23 -23.88
C LEU A 125 -19.41 43.43 -24.24
N LYS A 126 -20.34 42.97 -23.39
CA LYS A 126 -21.78 43.17 -23.59
C LYS A 126 -22.43 44.20 -22.65
N LEU A 127 -21.63 44.96 -21.90
CA LEU A 127 -22.12 46.00 -20.97
C LEU A 127 -21.62 47.41 -21.31
N LYS A 128 -21.26 47.66 -22.58
CA LYS A 128 -20.83 48.97 -23.08
C LYS A 128 -21.74 49.58 -24.16
N GLU A 129 -22.85 48.93 -24.51
CA GLU A 129 -23.66 49.35 -25.66
C GLU A 129 -25.16 49.56 -25.35
N VAL A 130 -25.50 49.79 -24.08
CA VAL A 130 -26.83 50.31 -23.70
C VAL A 130 -26.65 51.40 -22.63
N ARG A 131 -26.06 52.52 -23.05
CA ARG A 131 -26.07 53.74 -22.24
C ARG A 131 -25.97 54.96 -23.15
N ASN A 132 -27.06 55.24 -23.86
CA ASN A 132 -27.32 56.53 -24.49
C ASN A 132 -28.81 56.65 -24.83
N VAL A 133 -29.67 56.83 -23.82
CA VAL A 133 -31.03 57.38 -23.97
C VAL A 133 -31.41 58.02 -22.62
N PHE A 134 -31.41 59.36 -22.60
CA PHE A 134 -32.17 60.30 -21.75
C PHE A 134 -31.82 60.52 -20.25
N ALA A 135 -31.60 61.81 -19.94
CA ALA A 135 -31.77 62.47 -18.65
C ALA A 135 -33.11 63.28 -18.67
N PRO A 136 -33.43 64.12 -17.68
CA PRO A 136 -33.80 63.83 -16.28
C PRO A 136 -35.20 64.41 -15.94
N LEU A 137 -35.84 64.00 -14.84
CA LEU A 137 -36.96 64.77 -14.26
C LEU A 137 -37.12 64.54 -12.75
N GLN A 138 -37.55 65.62 -12.09
CA GLN A 138 -37.57 65.90 -10.67
C GLN A 138 -38.84 65.38 -9.96
N ASP A 139 -38.71 65.29 -8.63
CA ASP A 139 -39.69 65.63 -7.59
C ASP A 139 -40.81 64.64 -7.19
N LEU A 140 -41.19 64.80 -5.91
CA LEU A 140 -42.43 64.44 -5.22
C LEU A 140 -42.58 63.06 -4.55
N GLY A 141 -42.72 63.11 -3.22
CA GLY A 141 -43.84 62.41 -2.56
C GLY A 141 -43.51 61.31 -1.54
N ARG A 142 -43.48 61.69 -0.25
CA ARG A 142 -44.05 60.86 0.85
C ARG A 142 -45.58 60.72 0.62
N PRO A 143 -46.33 59.73 1.18
CA PRO A 143 -46.36 59.48 2.63
C PRO A 143 -46.77 58.06 3.16
N ARG A 144 -46.48 57.90 4.47
CA ARG A 144 -47.23 57.26 5.59
C ARG A 144 -48.26 56.15 5.36
N LEU A 145 -48.16 55.12 6.20
CA LEU A 145 -49.24 54.53 7.04
C LEU A 145 -48.57 53.90 8.28
N LEU A 146 -48.70 54.38 9.53
CA LEU A 146 -49.82 54.47 10.49
C LEU A 146 -50.40 53.13 10.98
N ALA A 147 -49.97 52.73 12.19
CA ALA A 147 -50.78 52.18 13.30
C ALA A 147 -49.86 52.18 14.56
N GLN A 148 -49.99 53.06 15.59
CA GLN A 148 -50.93 53.03 16.74
C GLN A 148 -51.01 51.64 17.42
N ARG A 149 -50.93 51.43 18.74
CA ARG A 149 -51.03 52.27 19.96
C ARG A 149 -50.71 51.32 21.15
N GLN A 150 -49.96 51.71 22.19
CA GLN A 150 -50.38 51.91 23.61
C GLN A 150 -49.05 51.94 24.41
N ILE A 151 -48.57 53.03 25.01
CA ILE A 151 -48.96 53.79 26.24
C ILE A 151 -49.02 52.94 27.52
N ALA A 152 -47.98 53.05 28.35
CA ALA A 152 -48.10 53.18 29.82
C ALA A 152 -46.87 53.94 30.40
N SER A 153 -47.17 55.15 30.89
CA SER A 153 -46.62 55.99 32.00
C SER A 153 -45.24 55.62 32.62
N THR A 154 -44.17 56.43 32.45
CA THR A 154 -43.71 57.61 33.23
C THR A 154 -43.09 57.33 34.61
N THR A 155 -41.77 57.54 34.73
CA THR A 155 -41.17 58.48 35.70
C THR A 155 -39.81 58.97 35.20
N ASN A 156 -39.63 60.29 35.23
CA ASN A 156 -38.46 61.05 34.81
C ASN A 156 -37.30 60.92 35.82
N LEU A 157 -36.05 60.88 35.35
CA LEU A 157 -35.03 61.82 35.84
C LEU A 157 -33.93 62.04 34.78
N ARG A 158 -33.52 63.31 34.67
CA ARG A 158 -32.70 63.93 33.63
C ARG A 158 -31.25 63.44 33.60
N ALA A 159 -30.81 63.09 32.39
CA ALA A 159 -29.71 63.68 31.61
C ALA A 159 -28.24 63.73 32.11
N GLN A 160 -27.37 63.48 31.12
CA GLN A 160 -25.92 63.73 30.96
C GLN A 160 -25.00 62.58 31.42
N VAL A 161 -24.65 61.61 30.56
CA VAL A 161 -23.81 61.65 29.33
C VAL A 161 -22.36 62.09 29.59
N ARG A 162 -21.47 61.10 29.74
CA ARG A 162 -20.08 61.13 29.22
C ARG A 162 -19.57 59.71 28.92
N GLN A 163 -19.70 59.39 27.63
CA GLN A 163 -18.77 58.66 26.74
C GLN A 163 -18.14 57.29 27.12
N VAL A 164 -18.02 56.51 26.03
CA VAL A 164 -17.16 55.35 25.77
C VAL A 164 -17.76 53.98 26.11
N ALA A 165 -18.58 53.49 25.17
CA ALA A 165 -18.90 52.07 25.06
C ALA A 165 -17.75 51.35 24.34
N THR A 166 -16.90 50.67 25.10
CA THR A 166 -15.93 49.70 24.62
C THR A 166 -16.65 48.38 24.34
N VAL A 167 -16.75 47.99 23.08
CA VAL A 167 -17.26 46.68 22.64
C VAL A 167 -16.29 45.60 23.15
N PRO A 168 -16.74 44.52 23.82
CA PRO A 168 -15.85 43.44 24.21
C PRO A 168 -15.35 42.72 22.96
N ARG A 169 -14.03 42.74 22.79
CA ARG A 169 -13.28 42.00 21.77
C ARG A 169 -13.52 40.52 22.01
N LEU A 170 -14.36 39.90 21.17
CA LEU A 170 -14.56 38.46 21.09
C LEU A 170 -13.18 37.80 21.00
N GLU A 171 -12.80 37.09 22.06
CA GLU A 171 -11.54 36.36 22.11
C GLU A 171 -11.53 35.36 20.96
N LYS A 172 -10.52 35.53 20.11
CA LYS A 172 -10.25 34.69 18.97
C LYS A 172 -9.88 33.31 19.51
N VAL A 173 -10.84 32.39 19.52
CA VAL A 173 -10.60 30.95 19.67
C VAL A 173 -9.44 30.61 18.75
N ARG A 174 -8.32 30.17 19.34
CA ARG A 174 -7.20 29.60 18.58
C ARG A 174 -7.79 28.40 17.85
N GLU A 175 -7.91 28.50 16.53
CA GLU A 175 -8.03 27.33 15.67
C GLU A 175 -6.88 26.39 16.04
N GLU A 176 -7.20 25.25 16.65
CA GLU A 176 -6.30 24.12 16.69
C GLU A 176 -5.84 23.87 15.25
N ASN A 177 -4.52 23.78 15.04
CA ASN A 177 -3.92 23.46 13.75
C ASN A 177 -4.64 22.24 13.16
N GLY A 178 -5.54 22.46 12.21
CA GLY A 178 -6.35 21.40 11.63
C GLY A 178 -5.45 20.31 11.07
N CYS A 179 -5.61 19.07 11.56
CA CYS A 179 -4.93 17.91 11.01
C CYS A 179 -5.20 17.87 9.50
N GLN A 180 -4.16 18.08 8.70
CA GLN A 180 -4.30 18.15 7.26
C GLN A 180 -4.76 16.78 6.77
N LYS A 181 -5.86 16.76 6.00
CA LYS A 181 -6.51 15.53 5.57
C LYS A 181 -5.67 14.86 4.49
N VAL A 182 -5.15 13.67 4.79
CA VAL A 182 -4.38 12.84 3.85
C VAL A 182 -5.15 11.58 3.50
N HIS A 183 -5.11 11.19 2.23
CA HIS A 183 -5.77 10.00 1.72
C HIS A 183 -4.81 9.25 0.80
N PHE A 184 -4.35 8.09 1.26
CA PHE A 184 -3.37 7.28 0.53
C PHE A 184 -3.41 5.84 1.04
N HIS A 185 -2.79 4.94 0.31
CA HIS A 185 -2.40 3.65 0.85
C HIS A 185 -0.92 3.39 0.62
N VAL A 186 -0.34 2.60 1.51
CA VAL A 186 1.06 2.19 1.45
C VAL A 186 1.12 0.67 1.46
N THR A 187 1.98 0.10 0.64
CA THR A 187 2.30 -1.33 0.66
C THR A 187 3.76 -1.49 1.01
N TYR A 188 4.03 -2.21 2.09
CA TYR A 188 5.37 -2.57 2.54
C TYR A 188 5.73 -3.90 1.90
N TRP A 189 6.75 -3.88 1.05
CA TRP A 189 7.30 -5.05 0.39
C TRP A 189 8.55 -5.52 1.13
N MET A 190 8.56 -6.81 1.47
CA MET A 190 9.67 -7.51 2.08
C MET A 190 10.22 -8.50 1.06
N PHE A 191 11.53 -8.45 0.84
CA PHE A 191 12.20 -9.31 -0.13
C PHE A 191 13.07 -10.36 0.55
N TYR A 192 12.94 -11.60 0.10
CA TYR A 192 13.80 -12.70 0.51
C TYR A 192 14.52 -13.27 -0.72
N PRO A 193 15.85 -13.49 -0.68
CA PRO A 193 16.59 -14.03 -1.81
C PRO A 193 16.23 -15.47 -2.18
N PHE A 194 15.75 -16.25 -1.22
CA PHE A 194 15.44 -17.65 -1.38
C PHE A 194 14.29 -18.03 -0.47
N SER A 195 13.28 -18.68 -1.03
CA SER A 195 12.19 -19.29 -0.28
C SER A 195 12.42 -20.80 -0.25
N GLU A 196 12.58 -21.35 0.95
CA GLU A 196 12.71 -22.79 1.16
C GLU A 196 11.32 -23.42 1.03
N GLY A 197 11.24 -24.46 0.20
CA GLY A 197 10.02 -25.21 -0.04
C GLY A 197 9.56 -25.99 1.18
N LYS A 198 8.73 -26.99 0.94
CA LYS A 198 8.26 -27.89 1.98
C LYS A 198 8.83 -29.28 1.79
N THR A 199 9.27 -29.87 2.88
CA THR A 199 9.71 -31.26 2.90
C THR A 199 8.51 -32.20 2.87
N ILE A 200 8.48 -33.09 1.89
CA ILE A 200 7.44 -34.10 1.69
C ILE A 200 8.10 -35.48 1.72
N CYS A 201 7.41 -36.45 2.32
CA CYS A 201 7.86 -37.85 2.26
C CYS A 201 7.58 -38.41 0.86
N VAL A 202 8.61 -38.94 0.21
CA VAL A 202 8.51 -39.53 -1.11
C VAL A 202 9.02 -40.96 -1.11
N LEU A 203 8.42 -41.80 -1.96
CA LEU A 203 8.88 -43.14 -2.25
C LEU A 203 9.41 -43.15 -3.67
N ASP A 204 10.68 -43.53 -3.83
CA ASP A 204 11.28 -43.71 -5.15
C ASP A 204 10.86 -45.07 -5.72
N LEU A 205 10.07 -45.03 -6.80
CA LEU A 205 9.58 -46.21 -7.51
C LEU A 205 10.42 -46.52 -8.77
N GLY A 206 11.66 -46.03 -8.82
CA GLY A 206 12.59 -46.26 -9.92
C GLY A 206 12.10 -45.62 -11.22
N PHE A 207 11.69 -46.45 -12.19
CA PHE A 207 11.21 -45.96 -13.50
C PHE A 207 10.03 -44.98 -13.40
N PHE A 208 9.21 -45.10 -12.35
CA PHE A 208 8.06 -44.20 -12.13
C PHE A 208 8.43 -42.89 -11.41
N GLY A 209 9.68 -42.72 -10.98
CA GLY A 209 10.15 -41.54 -10.25
C GLY A 209 9.77 -41.53 -8.77
N SER A 210 9.99 -40.39 -8.11
CA SER A 210 9.69 -40.19 -6.69
C SER A 210 8.23 -39.73 -6.49
N TRP A 211 7.44 -40.53 -5.78
CA TRP A 211 6.02 -40.28 -5.53
C TRP A 211 5.77 -39.80 -4.10
N PRO A 212 5.00 -38.71 -3.90
CA PRO A 212 4.65 -38.24 -2.56
C PRO A 212 3.74 -39.25 -1.86
N ILE A 213 4.15 -39.69 -0.67
CA ILE A 213 3.41 -40.62 0.18
C ILE A 213 3.11 -39.99 1.55
N PRO A 214 1.98 -40.31 2.19
CA PRO A 214 1.71 -39.86 3.54
C PRO A 214 2.69 -40.53 4.52
N THR A 215 3.03 -39.84 5.60
CA THR A 215 3.76 -40.46 6.72
C THR A 215 2.85 -41.42 7.48
N VAL A 216 3.41 -42.54 7.92
CA VAL A 216 2.69 -43.57 8.69
C VAL A 216 3.19 -43.50 10.13
N GLY A 217 2.29 -43.21 11.08
CA GLY A 217 2.69 -43.02 12.49
C GLY A 217 3.68 -41.87 12.72
N GLY A 218 3.75 -40.89 11.80
CA GLY A 218 4.72 -39.79 11.85
C GLY A 218 6.09 -40.11 11.24
N VAL A 219 6.32 -41.35 10.79
CA VAL A 219 7.57 -41.79 10.16
C VAL A 219 7.40 -41.82 8.64
N CYS A 220 8.44 -41.40 7.92
CA CYS A 220 8.50 -41.49 6.46
C CYS A 220 9.07 -42.87 6.04
N ILE A 221 8.29 -43.67 5.32
CA ILE A 221 8.69 -45.01 4.80
C ILE A 221 9.47 -44.86 3.48
N GLY A 222 10.23 -43.77 3.33
CA GLY A 222 10.93 -43.41 2.09
C GLY A 222 11.98 -42.36 2.39
N THR A 223 12.17 -41.42 1.46
CA THR A 223 13.09 -40.30 1.63
C THR A 223 12.32 -39.00 1.83
N LEU A 224 12.84 -38.12 2.68
CA LEU A 224 12.33 -36.77 2.81
C LEU A 224 12.95 -35.91 1.71
N LYS A 225 12.12 -35.33 0.85
CA LYS A 225 12.58 -34.46 -0.23
C LYS A 225 11.87 -33.12 -0.19
N GLU A 226 12.63 -32.05 -0.44
CA GLU A 226 12.12 -30.68 -0.49
C GLU A 226 11.51 -30.37 -1.86
N TYR A 227 10.36 -29.71 -1.85
CA TYR A 227 9.65 -29.31 -3.06
C TYR A 227 9.13 -27.88 -2.94
N GLY A 228 9.15 -27.16 -4.05
CA GLY A 228 8.59 -25.82 -4.14
C GLY A 228 9.54 -24.70 -3.74
N SER A 229 10.84 -24.96 -3.67
CA SER A 229 11.83 -23.93 -3.35
C SER A 229 12.01 -22.99 -4.55
N HIS A 230 12.26 -21.70 -4.31
CA HIS A 230 12.49 -20.76 -5.40
C HIS A 230 13.41 -19.61 -5.01
N ILE A 231 14.05 -19.03 -6.02
CA ILE A 231 14.91 -17.85 -5.88
C ILE A 231 14.04 -16.61 -5.96
N GLY A 232 14.28 -15.65 -5.06
CA GLY A 232 13.48 -14.45 -4.89
C GLY A 232 12.12 -14.75 -4.30
N ASP A 233 11.70 -13.94 -3.33
CA ASP A 233 10.38 -14.02 -2.74
C ASP A 233 9.89 -12.63 -2.34
N TRP A 234 8.60 -12.39 -2.55
CA TRP A 234 7.96 -11.11 -2.32
C TRP A 234 6.76 -11.26 -1.41
N GLU A 235 6.95 -10.90 -0.17
CA GLU A 235 5.90 -10.81 0.84
C GLU A 235 5.48 -9.36 1.04
N HIS A 236 4.20 -9.14 1.38
CA HIS A 236 3.71 -7.77 1.57
C HIS A 236 2.54 -7.63 2.52
N MET A 237 2.45 -6.44 3.09
CA MET A 237 1.26 -5.96 3.77
C MET A 237 0.95 -4.53 3.34
N SER A 238 -0.32 -4.15 3.37
CA SER A 238 -0.77 -2.82 2.98
C SER A 238 -1.57 -2.17 4.10
N LEU A 239 -1.44 -0.85 4.20
CA LEU A 239 -2.24 -0.01 5.09
C LEU A 239 -2.96 1.07 4.28
N TYR A 240 -4.22 1.34 4.64
CA TYR A 240 -5.05 2.35 4.01
C TYR A 240 -5.35 3.48 4.99
N PHE A 241 -4.97 4.70 4.62
CA PHE A 241 -5.16 5.91 5.41
C PHE A 241 -6.16 6.84 4.74
N LYS A 242 -7.12 7.33 5.51
CA LYS A 242 -8.07 8.34 5.03
C LYS A 242 -8.44 9.27 6.18
N ASP A 243 -8.04 10.53 6.05
CA ASP A 243 -8.42 11.67 6.90
C ASP A 243 -8.06 11.53 8.40
N ASN A 244 -7.26 10.53 8.78
CA ASN A 244 -6.90 10.21 10.17
C ASN A 244 -5.39 10.01 10.34
N GLU A 245 -4.91 10.08 11.59
CA GLU A 245 -3.51 9.76 11.96
C GLU A 245 -3.24 8.26 12.16
N TYR A 246 -4.25 7.42 11.93
CA TYR A 246 -4.18 5.97 11.97
C TYR A 246 -4.78 5.37 10.69
N PRO A 247 -4.35 4.17 10.27
CA PRO A 247 -4.91 3.49 9.13
C PRO A 247 -6.33 3.01 9.47
N LEU A 248 -7.24 3.05 8.51
CA LEU A 248 -8.58 2.50 8.67
C LEU A 248 -8.61 0.99 8.42
N ALA A 249 -7.76 0.52 7.51
CA ALA A 249 -7.73 -0.87 7.10
C ALA A 249 -6.30 -1.35 6.86
N MET A 250 -6.11 -2.65 7.05
CA MET A 250 -4.88 -3.39 6.80
C MET A 250 -5.18 -4.60 5.93
N TYR A 251 -4.25 -4.92 5.04
CA TYR A 251 -4.23 -6.18 4.31
C TYR A 251 -2.91 -6.90 4.54
N VAL A 252 -2.95 -8.20 4.76
CA VAL A 252 -1.76 -9.06 4.87
C VAL A 252 -1.85 -10.16 3.83
N SER A 253 -0.81 -10.31 2.99
CA SER A 253 -0.71 -11.41 2.02
C SER A 253 0.00 -12.59 2.67
N ALA A 254 -0.56 -13.79 2.58
CA ALA A 254 0.07 -15.03 3.01
C ALA A 254 -0.05 -16.05 1.87
N HIS A 255 1.02 -16.26 1.11
CA HIS A 255 1.03 -17.14 -0.08
C HIS A 255 -0.09 -16.77 -1.09
N ASP A 256 -0.93 -17.73 -1.45
CA ASP A 256 -2.08 -17.56 -2.34
C ASP A 256 -3.36 -17.08 -1.62
N ALA A 257 -3.23 -16.66 -0.36
CA ALA A 257 -4.32 -16.10 0.42
C ALA A 257 -3.94 -14.72 0.99
N GLY A 258 -4.94 -14.03 1.54
CA GLY A 258 -4.71 -12.83 2.32
C GLY A 258 -5.90 -12.50 3.19
N ALA A 259 -5.71 -11.59 4.14
CA ALA A 259 -6.76 -11.17 5.06
C ALA A 259 -6.82 -9.65 5.19
N PHE A 260 -8.06 -9.14 5.24
CA PHE A 260 -8.39 -7.76 5.52
C PHE A 260 -8.77 -7.60 6.98
N TYR A 261 -8.28 -6.52 7.57
CA TYR A 261 -8.58 -6.14 8.93
C TYR A 261 -8.92 -4.67 9.01
N ARG A 262 -9.83 -4.32 9.91
CA ARG A 262 -10.19 -2.95 10.25
C ARG A 262 -9.48 -2.52 11.53
N TYR A 263 -8.93 -1.32 11.56
CA TYR A 263 -8.33 -0.80 12.78
C TYR A 263 -9.41 -0.43 13.81
N ASP A 264 -9.19 -0.83 15.06
CA ASP A 264 -9.99 -0.43 16.22
C ASP A 264 -9.19 0.56 17.07
N PRO A 265 -9.49 1.87 16.96
CA PRO A 265 -8.75 2.91 17.69
C PRO A 265 -8.94 2.85 19.20
N ARG A 266 -9.98 2.16 19.71
CA ARG A 266 -10.21 2.03 21.16
C ARG A 266 -9.24 1.04 21.79
N ASN A 267 -8.96 -0.05 21.10
CA ASN A 267 -8.13 -1.14 21.58
C ASN A 267 -6.70 -1.10 21.02
N GLY A 268 -6.44 -0.27 20.01
CA GLY A 268 -5.12 -0.17 19.37
C GLY A 268 -4.74 -1.40 18.56
N ASN A 269 -5.72 -2.17 18.07
CA ASN A 269 -5.49 -3.42 17.35
C ASN A 269 -6.32 -3.46 16.05
N PHE A 270 -6.00 -4.42 15.18
CA PHE A 270 -6.77 -4.65 13.96
C PHE A 270 -7.67 -5.85 14.13
N VAL A 271 -8.93 -5.73 13.72
CA VAL A 271 -9.96 -6.77 13.84
C VAL A 271 -10.24 -7.34 12.46
N TYR A 272 -10.27 -8.66 12.36
CA TYR A 272 -10.52 -9.40 11.12
C TYR A 272 -11.86 -9.00 10.51
N GLU A 273 -11.87 -8.76 9.20
CA GLU A 273 -13.05 -8.34 8.46
C GLU A 273 -13.40 -9.37 7.37
N SER A 274 -12.42 -9.74 6.55
CA SER A 274 -12.63 -10.68 5.45
C SER A 274 -11.31 -11.30 4.99
N GLN A 275 -11.39 -12.28 4.09
CA GLN A 275 -10.22 -12.90 3.48
C GLN A 275 -10.35 -12.99 1.96
N GLU A 276 -9.22 -12.91 1.28
CA GLU A 276 -9.06 -13.19 -0.14
C GLU A 276 -8.43 -14.57 -0.30
N THR A 277 -9.05 -15.42 -1.11
CA THR A 277 -8.47 -16.70 -1.54
C THR A 277 -8.27 -16.65 -3.05
N ARG A 278 -7.02 -16.79 -3.51
CA ARG A 278 -6.69 -16.86 -4.95
C ARG A 278 -6.90 -18.30 -5.42
N LYS A 279 -7.11 -18.56 -6.72
CA LYS A 279 -7.60 -19.88 -7.21
C LYS A 279 -6.73 -21.07 -6.77
N GLY A 280 -7.36 -22.23 -6.52
CA GLY A 280 -6.68 -23.54 -6.42
C GLY A 280 -6.43 -24.10 -5.02
N LEU A 281 -7.06 -23.56 -3.97
CA LEU A 281 -6.84 -24.04 -2.60
C LEU A 281 -7.55 -25.36 -2.30
N PHE A 282 -6.79 -26.35 -1.81
CA PHE A 282 -7.34 -27.55 -1.18
C PHE A 282 -7.78 -27.30 0.27
N GLN A 283 -7.30 -26.22 0.91
CA GLN A 283 -7.62 -25.89 2.31
C GLN A 283 -7.72 -24.38 2.53
N LYS A 284 -8.72 -23.92 3.29
CA LYS A 284 -8.88 -22.50 3.65
C LYS A 284 -7.98 -22.16 4.84
N PRO A 285 -7.04 -21.20 4.73
CA PRO A 285 -6.24 -20.76 5.87
C PRO A 285 -7.12 -20.03 6.87
N ILE A 286 -6.78 -20.16 8.15
CA ILE A 286 -7.49 -19.51 9.26
C ILE A 286 -6.62 -18.34 9.70
N PHE A 287 -7.17 -17.13 9.57
CA PHE A 287 -6.54 -15.93 10.08
C PHE A 287 -7.08 -15.62 11.49
N PRO A 288 -6.21 -15.22 12.42
CA PRO A 288 -6.60 -14.73 13.74
C PRO A 288 -7.63 -13.60 13.67
N GLU A 289 -8.51 -13.52 14.67
CA GLU A 289 -9.50 -12.45 14.78
C GLU A 289 -8.85 -11.07 15.01
N LYS A 290 -7.69 -11.04 15.65
CA LYS A 290 -7.03 -9.79 16.07
C LYS A 290 -5.56 -9.78 15.68
N VAL A 291 -5.08 -8.61 15.27
CA VAL A 291 -3.65 -8.31 15.08
C VAL A 291 -3.25 -7.22 16.06
N TYR A 292 -2.28 -7.53 16.91
CA TYR A 292 -1.77 -6.60 17.91
C TYR A 292 -0.76 -5.64 17.31
N THR A 293 -0.59 -4.49 17.96
CA THR A 293 0.42 -3.50 17.60
C THR A 293 1.51 -3.42 18.66
N ALA A 294 2.76 -3.27 18.23
CA ALA A 294 3.88 -2.92 19.08
C ALA A 294 3.93 -1.39 19.23
N GLY A 295 4.06 -0.90 20.47
CA GLY A 295 4.10 0.54 20.74
C GLY A 295 2.83 1.30 20.35
N GLY A 296 1.70 0.60 20.11
CA GLY A 296 0.41 1.19 19.76
C GLY A 296 0.19 1.50 18.28
N SER A 297 1.22 1.41 17.43
CA SER A 297 1.12 1.80 16.01
C SER A 297 1.77 0.83 15.03
N HIS A 298 2.64 -0.08 15.46
CA HIS A 298 3.33 -1.00 14.54
C HIS A 298 2.63 -2.37 14.51
N PRO A 299 1.88 -2.76 13.47
CA PRO A 299 1.26 -4.08 13.40
C PRO A 299 2.31 -5.19 13.53
N ILE A 300 2.04 -6.17 14.39
CA ILE A 300 2.94 -7.30 14.62
C ILE A 300 2.59 -8.42 13.65
N LEU A 301 3.55 -8.80 12.81
CA LEU A 301 3.43 -9.86 11.82
C LEU A 301 4.54 -10.90 12.02
N PHE A 302 4.34 -12.09 11.46
CA PHE A 302 5.23 -13.24 11.62
C PHE A 302 5.52 -13.86 10.26
N SER A 303 6.78 -13.85 9.84
CA SER A 303 7.21 -14.55 8.63
C SER A 303 7.47 -16.02 8.97
N ALA A 304 6.84 -16.91 8.22
CA ALA A 304 6.96 -18.36 8.39
C ALA A 304 8.38 -18.86 8.07
N ARG A 305 8.80 -19.93 8.74
CA ARG A 305 10.10 -20.54 8.51
C ARG A 305 10.20 -21.10 7.09
N GLY A 306 11.27 -20.73 6.38
CA GLY A 306 11.62 -21.21 5.06
C GLY A 306 10.81 -20.57 3.94
N SER A 307 9.48 -20.70 3.98
CA SER A 307 8.59 -20.21 2.91
C SER A 307 8.18 -18.75 3.04
N HIS A 308 8.56 -18.09 4.13
CA HIS A 308 8.39 -16.66 4.43
C HIS A 308 6.98 -16.08 4.47
N GLY A 309 5.95 -16.87 4.17
CA GLY A 309 4.54 -16.50 4.26
C GLY A 309 4.22 -15.66 5.50
N LEU A 310 3.56 -14.52 5.28
CA LEU A 310 3.34 -13.52 6.31
C LEU A 310 2.03 -13.76 7.07
N TRP A 311 2.14 -14.07 8.35
CA TRP A 311 1.02 -14.41 9.23
C TRP A 311 0.80 -13.34 10.30
N THR A 312 -0.43 -13.24 10.80
CA THR A 312 -0.82 -12.24 11.83
C THR A 312 -0.77 -12.79 13.27
N ALA A 313 -0.41 -14.06 13.44
CA ALA A 313 -0.14 -14.68 14.73
C ALA A 313 1.03 -15.67 14.63
N PRO A 314 1.72 -15.94 15.75
CA PRO A 314 2.69 -17.02 15.82
C PRO A 314 1.98 -18.38 15.84
N GLY A 315 2.70 -19.45 15.52
CA GLY A 315 2.22 -20.82 15.63
C GLY A 315 2.19 -21.56 14.29
N LYS A 316 1.32 -22.57 14.20
CA LYS A 316 1.17 -23.44 13.03
C LYS A 316 -0.01 -22.98 12.17
N HIS A 317 0.27 -22.68 10.90
CA HIS A 317 -0.73 -22.22 9.93
C HIS A 317 -0.83 -23.22 8.80
N LYS A 318 -2.05 -23.54 8.34
CA LYS A 318 -2.25 -24.50 7.25
C LYS A 318 -1.68 -23.94 5.94
N PHE A 319 -0.75 -24.67 5.34
CA PHE A 319 -0.18 -24.31 4.05
C PHE A 319 -1.20 -24.59 2.94
N VAL A 320 -1.35 -23.59 2.09
CA VAL A 320 -2.47 -23.43 1.18
C VAL A 320 -2.44 -24.43 0.00
N ARG A 321 -1.25 -24.75 -0.51
CA ARG A 321 -1.08 -25.50 -1.78
C ARG A 321 -1.12 -27.02 -1.63
N VAL A 322 -0.80 -27.57 -0.46
CA VAL A 322 -0.68 -29.03 -0.28
C VAL A 322 -1.34 -29.45 1.04
N PRO A 323 -2.24 -30.45 1.02
CA PRO A 323 -2.87 -30.95 2.23
C PRO A 323 -1.84 -31.40 3.28
N ARG A 324 -2.07 -31.02 4.54
CA ARG A 324 -1.25 -31.41 5.71
C ARG A 324 0.17 -30.82 5.75
N LEU A 325 0.48 -29.82 4.91
CA LEU A 325 1.65 -28.98 5.12
C LEU A 325 1.29 -27.78 6.00
N TYR A 326 2.23 -27.35 6.82
CA TYR A 326 2.06 -26.25 7.76
C TYR A 326 3.22 -25.28 7.64
N ASP A 327 2.90 -24.00 7.76
CA ASP A 327 3.85 -22.97 8.08
C ASP A 327 4.03 -22.88 9.58
N GLU A 328 5.28 -22.77 10.03
CA GLU A 328 5.64 -22.53 11.42
C GLU A 328 6.17 -21.11 11.54
N SER A 329 5.53 -20.28 12.35
CA SER A 329 5.95 -18.91 12.62
C SER A 329 6.07 -18.68 14.12
N GLY A 330 6.85 -17.67 14.54
CA GLY A 330 7.08 -17.42 15.96
C GLY A 330 8.01 -16.25 16.25
N PHE A 331 8.28 -16.01 17.52
CA PHE A 331 9.14 -14.93 18.02
C PHE A 331 10.63 -15.28 17.88
N GLY A 332 11.16 -15.26 16.66
CA GLY A 332 12.58 -15.43 16.39
C GLY A 332 13.30 -14.09 16.29
N THR A 333 13.78 -13.74 15.10
CA THR A 333 14.52 -12.48 14.89
C THR A 333 13.56 -11.32 14.61
N ALA A 334 13.59 -10.28 15.45
CA ALA A 334 12.79 -9.08 15.23
C ALA A 334 13.33 -8.25 14.05
N TRP A 335 12.42 -7.84 13.17
CA TRP A 335 12.65 -6.92 12.07
C TRP A 335 11.76 -5.67 12.25
N PRO A 336 12.23 -4.67 13.02
CA PRO A 336 11.57 -3.38 13.10
C PRO A 336 11.76 -2.63 11.77
N THR A 337 10.78 -2.75 10.88
CA THR A 337 10.93 -2.32 9.47
C THR A 337 11.17 -0.81 9.32
N TRP A 338 10.65 0.00 10.25
CA TRP A 338 10.85 1.45 10.29
C TRP A 338 12.32 1.89 10.47
N LYS A 339 13.22 1.01 10.91
CA LYS A 339 14.64 1.35 11.04
C LYS A 339 15.33 1.52 9.69
N ARG A 340 14.82 0.91 8.63
CA ARG A 340 15.34 1.05 7.26
C ARG A 340 14.22 0.93 6.24
N LEU A 341 13.56 2.06 5.96
CA LEU A 341 12.50 2.17 4.96
C LEU A 341 13.01 2.89 3.70
N GLU A 342 12.69 2.32 2.55
CA GLU A 342 12.83 2.98 1.26
C GLU A 342 11.44 3.38 0.76
N LEU A 343 11.19 4.68 0.69
CA LEU A 343 9.90 5.23 0.29
C LEU A 343 9.86 5.37 -1.23
N LEU A 344 8.90 4.71 -1.85
CA LEU A 344 8.67 4.74 -3.29
C LEU A 344 7.31 5.38 -3.53
N PHE A 345 7.30 6.59 -4.10
CA PHE A 345 6.06 7.29 -4.41
C PHE A 345 5.65 6.96 -5.86
N GLU A 346 4.47 6.37 -6.03
CA GLU A 346 3.87 6.19 -7.34
C GLU A 346 3.22 7.53 -7.75
N GLU A 347 4.03 8.46 -8.25
CA GLU A 347 3.62 9.75 -8.81
C GLU A 347 3.90 9.78 -10.31
N ASP A 348 3.03 10.44 -11.08
CA ASP A 348 3.10 10.47 -12.55
C ASP A 348 4.45 10.99 -13.12
N ASN A 349 5.25 11.69 -12.31
CA ASN A 349 6.46 12.39 -12.74
C ASN A 349 7.77 11.87 -12.11
N GLU A 350 7.72 10.91 -11.17
CA GLU A 350 8.93 10.37 -10.53
C GLU A 350 9.15 8.91 -10.97
N PRO A 351 10.26 8.59 -11.67
CA PRO A 351 10.48 7.23 -12.14
C PRO A 351 10.75 6.29 -10.97
N LEU A 352 9.94 5.25 -10.85
CA LEU A 352 10.21 4.13 -9.94
C LEU A 352 11.50 3.39 -10.36
N PRO A 353 12.23 2.77 -9.43
CA PRO A 353 13.39 1.95 -9.77
C PRO A 353 13.04 0.89 -10.82
N GLY A 354 13.94 0.62 -11.77
CA GLY A 354 13.66 -0.28 -12.90
C GLY A 354 13.26 -1.71 -12.49
N TRP A 355 13.71 -2.18 -11.33
CA TRP A 355 13.29 -3.47 -10.78
C TRP A 355 11.83 -3.47 -10.32
N MET A 356 11.29 -2.32 -9.91
CA MET A 356 9.90 -2.17 -9.49
C MET A 356 8.95 -2.27 -10.69
N THR A 357 9.44 -2.00 -11.90
CA THR A 357 8.68 -2.10 -13.15
C THR A 357 8.92 -3.41 -13.91
N PHE A 358 9.80 -4.28 -13.39
CA PHE A 358 10.08 -5.59 -13.97
C PHE A 358 8.83 -6.49 -13.89
N LYS A 359 8.43 -7.05 -15.04
CA LYS A 359 7.22 -7.90 -15.17
C LYS A 359 7.52 -9.40 -15.22
N GLY A 360 8.79 -9.77 -15.34
CA GLY A 360 9.21 -11.17 -15.37
C GLY A 360 9.15 -11.84 -14.00
N LYS A 361 9.71 -13.03 -13.91
CA LYS A 361 9.85 -13.83 -12.70
C LYS A 361 11.17 -13.49 -12.02
N TRP A 362 11.11 -13.26 -10.71
CA TRP A 362 12.28 -13.10 -9.88
C TRP A 362 12.85 -14.49 -9.63
N GLY A 363 14.12 -14.72 -9.98
CA GLY A 363 14.75 -16.03 -9.80
C GLY A 363 14.78 -16.91 -11.05
N ASN A 364 15.21 -18.14 -10.83
CA ASN A 364 15.48 -19.13 -11.87
C ASN A 364 14.17 -19.81 -12.33
N PRO A 365 14.14 -20.37 -13.56
CA PRO A 365 13.03 -21.21 -13.98
C PRO A 365 12.97 -22.51 -13.18
N SER A 366 11.78 -23.10 -13.12
CA SER A 366 11.56 -24.42 -12.51
C SER A 366 12.51 -25.50 -13.05
N SER A 367 12.97 -26.38 -12.16
CA SER A 367 13.89 -27.47 -12.47
C SER A 367 13.66 -28.68 -11.56
N ASN A 368 14.25 -29.83 -11.93
CA ASN A 368 14.12 -31.09 -11.18
C ASN A 368 12.66 -31.48 -10.92
N CYS A 369 11.82 -31.33 -11.96
CA CYS A 369 10.40 -31.66 -11.93
C CYS A 369 10.15 -33.15 -12.12
N HIS A 370 9.04 -33.64 -11.54
CA HIS A 370 8.58 -35.02 -11.73
C HIS A 370 8.36 -35.35 -13.22
N PRO A 371 8.66 -36.58 -13.70
CA PRO A 371 8.49 -36.95 -15.12
C PRO A 371 7.08 -36.68 -15.67
N LEU A 372 6.06 -36.79 -14.81
CA LEU A 372 4.65 -36.53 -15.15
C LEU A 372 4.23 -35.05 -15.04
N ALA A 373 5.17 -34.10 -14.89
CA ALA A 373 4.85 -32.66 -14.89
C ALA A 373 4.11 -32.23 -16.16
N LYS A 374 4.46 -32.82 -17.31
CA LYS A 374 3.77 -32.59 -18.60
C LYS A 374 2.32 -33.09 -18.63
N LEU A 375 1.91 -33.94 -17.68
CA LEU A 375 0.55 -34.46 -17.52
C LEU A 375 -0.24 -33.73 -16.43
N GLY A 376 0.25 -32.58 -15.96
CA GLY A 376 -0.43 -31.72 -14.98
C GLY A 376 0.01 -31.91 -13.53
N PHE A 377 0.95 -32.83 -13.25
CA PHE A 377 1.54 -33.03 -11.93
C PHE A 377 2.78 -32.13 -11.74
N ASN A 378 2.57 -30.81 -11.62
CA ASN A 378 3.63 -29.80 -11.48
C ASN A 378 4.28 -29.85 -10.07
N ILE A 379 4.99 -30.93 -9.78
CA ILE A 379 5.77 -31.13 -8.56
C ILE A 379 7.25 -30.98 -8.94
N CYS A 380 7.88 -29.90 -8.52
CA CYS A 380 9.29 -29.59 -8.80
C CYS A 380 10.02 -29.26 -7.52
N GLU A 381 11.28 -29.69 -7.43
CA GLU A 381 12.18 -29.33 -6.34
C GLU A 381 12.36 -27.81 -6.32
N PHE A 382 12.75 -27.25 -7.47
CA PHE A 382 12.75 -25.81 -7.69
C PHE A 382 11.58 -25.40 -8.58
N VAL A 383 10.78 -24.45 -8.11
CA VAL A 383 9.70 -23.85 -8.89
C VAL A 383 10.11 -22.46 -9.38
N ASP A 384 9.33 -21.93 -10.31
CA ASP A 384 9.49 -20.55 -10.74
C ASP A 384 9.31 -19.60 -9.54
N GLY A 385 10.21 -18.61 -9.41
CA GLY A 385 10.01 -17.56 -8.42
C GLY A 385 8.89 -16.59 -8.79
N PRO A 386 8.55 -15.64 -7.90
CA PRO A 386 7.36 -14.82 -8.01
C PRO A 386 7.46 -13.87 -9.20
N THR A 387 6.30 -13.58 -9.81
CA THR A 387 6.20 -12.50 -10.79
C THR A 387 6.51 -11.16 -10.13
N GLY A 388 7.05 -10.22 -10.89
CA GLY A 388 7.31 -8.88 -10.40
C GLY A 388 6.06 -8.15 -9.90
N ILE A 389 6.30 -7.15 -9.05
CA ILE A 389 5.27 -6.40 -8.33
C ILE A 389 4.17 -5.81 -9.25
N PRO A 390 4.45 -5.32 -10.47
CA PRO A 390 3.41 -4.81 -11.38
C PRO A 390 2.36 -5.84 -11.78
N MET A 391 2.68 -7.14 -11.66
CA MET A 391 1.76 -8.23 -11.98
C MET A 391 0.85 -8.59 -10.80
N LYS A 392 1.14 -8.06 -9.60
CA LYS A 392 0.36 -8.31 -8.39
C LYS A 392 -0.84 -7.35 -8.34
N LYS A 393 -1.98 -7.84 -7.82
CA LYS A 393 -3.18 -7.02 -7.63
C LYS A 393 -3.02 -6.17 -6.37
N PHE A 394 -3.25 -4.87 -6.48
CA PHE A 394 -3.31 -3.97 -5.32
C PHE A 394 -4.58 -4.22 -4.50
N ASN A 395 -4.41 -4.21 -3.17
CA ASN A 395 -5.46 -4.61 -2.23
C ASN A 395 -6.43 -3.48 -1.88
N PHE A 396 -5.97 -2.24 -1.95
CA PHE A 396 -6.79 -1.05 -1.78
C PHE A 396 -6.92 -0.30 -3.10
N ARG A 397 -8.09 0.29 -3.32
CA ARG A 397 -8.35 1.16 -4.46
C ARG A 397 -8.65 2.57 -3.98
N CYS A 398 -8.08 3.52 -4.69
CA CYS A 398 -8.58 4.87 -4.79
C CYS A 398 -9.66 4.92 -5.90
#